data_AF-A0A933P7B1-F1
#
_entry.id   AF-A0A933P7B1-F1
#
_cell.length_a   1.000
_cell.length_b   1.000
_cell.length_c   1.000
_cell.angle_alpha   90.00
_cell.angle_beta   90.00
_cell.angle_gamma   90.00
#
_symmetry.space_group_name_H-M   'P 1'
#
loop_
_entity.id
_entity.type
_entity.pdbx_description
1 polymer ?
#
loop_
_entity_poly.entity_id
_entity_poly.type
_entity_poly.pdbx_seq_one_letter_code
_entity_poly.pdbx_strand_id
1 'polypeptide(L)'
;MTTETPGDGRCGVIVEELAHLLRRTEYVAKPDRMTALAGATRSAAVASVLAISPTPVALPAFIDHDIDGQGYDQWVFAVQWWIDRMVDSPTPMQEKMTWFWHGHFCSSWEKVNSARLMMGQNKLFRDMAFGNFRTLTQAMSLQPAMLLYLDNVDNVKSSPNQNFARELMELFTLGVGNYTEDDVTAAARAWTGHGVDWNTYDYLFRSNQHDITMKTFMGVTRNWNGPDIIDFLLRENLTTKRIACNFLTRKLWDFFAGSTPSQATLDQLAQVLFDADMEILPWVTAMLEHPDFYTPATMRGLVRSPVDFVVAVEYHTGLRGTDLNPQWYLDGMGQVPYAPPNVAGWKTNAYWVNTSIMGARAEFARGVTWHLRNNNANEVSKGRTPDEVIDFVAQMFGLTLSATTRTALSNYIAVQRTNEPWVGWWESTNLLTMAMLAPEMHVA
;
A
#
# COMPACT_ATOMS: atom_id res chain seq x y z
N MET A 1 26.58 27.45 -31.90
CA MET A 1 26.81 28.17 -30.64
C MET A 1 25.73 29.22 -30.49
N THR A 2 24.62 28.84 -29.88
CA THR A 2 23.66 29.77 -29.32
C THR A 2 23.54 29.36 -27.86
N THR A 3 24.15 30.20 -27.04
CA THR A 3 24.31 30.06 -25.61
C THR A 3 22.95 30.17 -24.92
N GLU A 4 22.41 29.06 -24.43
CA GLU A 4 21.38 29.11 -23.39
C GLU A 4 22.03 29.60 -22.10
N THR A 5 21.53 30.74 -21.63
CA THR A 5 21.88 31.29 -20.32
C THR A 5 20.96 30.64 -19.27
N PRO A 6 21.46 30.27 -18.09
CA PRO A 6 20.64 29.72 -17.02
C PRO A 6 19.92 30.86 -16.29
N GLY A 7 18.59 30.86 -16.27
CA GLY A 7 17.79 31.87 -15.60
C GLY A 7 16.36 31.44 -15.27
N ASP A 8 16.04 31.55 -13.97
CA ASP A 8 14.71 31.67 -13.34
C ASP A 8 13.82 30.41 -13.15
N GLY A 9 14.08 29.66 -12.07
CA GLY A 9 13.35 29.86 -10.81
C GLY A 9 11.82 29.73 -10.71
N ARG A 10 11.05 29.45 -11.78
CA ARG A 10 9.57 29.33 -11.70
C ARG A 10 8.95 28.32 -12.67
N CYS A 11 9.54 27.14 -12.83
CA CYS A 11 8.87 26.08 -13.61
C CYS A 11 7.81 25.39 -12.73
N GLY A 12 6.53 25.59 -13.04
CA GLY A 12 5.44 24.78 -12.48
C GLY A 12 5.61 23.30 -12.86
N VAL A 13 4.94 22.41 -12.12
CA VAL A 13 4.96 20.97 -12.42
C VAL A 13 4.34 20.73 -13.79
N ILE A 14 5.02 19.93 -14.63
CA ILE A 14 4.47 19.48 -15.91
C ILE A 14 3.22 18.63 -15.63
N VAL A 15 2.15 18.79 -16.40
CA VAL A 15 0.87 18.08 -16.21
C VAL A 15 1.06 16.56 -16.03
N GLU A 16 1.98 15.95 -16.80
CA GLU A 16 2.29 14.53 -16.68
C GLU A 16 2.95 14.16 -15.34
N GLU A 17 3.87 14.99 -14.84
CA GLU A 17 4.53 14.81 -13.54
C GLU A 17 3.53 14.95 -12.39
N LEU A 18 2.61 15.92 -12.48
CA LEU A 18 1.56 16.11 -11.47
C LEU A 18 0.62 14.90 -11.45
N ALA A 19 0.17 14.45 -12.62
CA ALA A 19 -0.68 13.28 -12.72
C ALA A 19 0.03 12.02 -12.18
N HIS A 20 1.33 11.88 -12.44
CA HIS A 20 2.12 10.81 -11.86
C HIS A 20 2.16 10.89 -10.32
N LEU A 21 2.52 12.04 -9.74
CA LEU A 21 2.54 12.24 -8.29
C LEU A 21 1.21 11.85 -7.65
N LEU A 22 0.10 12.34 -8.22
CA LEU A 22 -1.24 12.05 -7.70
C LEU A 22 -1.62 10.57 -7.83
N ARG A 23 -1.27 9.87 -8.91
CA ARG A 23 -1.55 8.43 -8.96
C ARG A 23 -0.70 7.62 -7.96
N ARG A 24 0.54 8.05 -7.70
CA ARG A 24 1.42 7.42 -6.69
C ARG A 24 0.96 7.62 -5.25
N THR A 25 0.32 8.75 -4.96
CA THR A 25 0.01 9.18 -3.59
C THR A 25 -1.49 9.20 -3.28
N GLU A 26 -2.34 9.28 -4.29
CA GLU A 26 -3.80 9.37 -4.18
C GLU A 26 -4.56 8.28 -4.96
N TYR A 27 -3.87 7.21 -5.37
CA TYR A 27 -4.36 6.08 -6.18
C TYR A 27 -4.80 6.44 -7.60
N VAL A 28 -5.42 7.61 -7.80
CA VAL A 28 -5.88 8.15 -9.07
C VAL A 28 -5.53 9.64 -9.14
N ALA A 29 -5.16 10.13 -10.33
CA ALA A 29 -5.04 11.57 -10.59
C ALA A 29 -6.44 12.21 -10.74
N LYS A 30 -7.10 12.46 -9.61
CA LYS A 30 -8.46 13.02 -9.57
C LYS A 30 -8.50 14.37 -10.31
N PRO A 31 -9.47 14.65 -11.21
CA PRO A 31 -9.52 15.89 -11.97
C PRO A 31 -9.50 17.16 -11.10
N ASP A 32 -10.27 17.17 -10.01
CA ASP A 32 -10.30 18.33 -9.09
C ASP A 32 -8.94 18.61 -8.45
N ARG A 33 -8.16 17.54 -8.15
CA ARG A 33 -6.80 17.65 -7.60
C ARG A 33 -5.82 18.12 -8.67
N MET A 34 -5.94 17.62 -9.90
CA MET A 34 -5.18 18.12 -11.05
C MET A 34 -5.43 19.61 -11.29
N THR A 35 -6.68 20.07 -11.20
CA THR A 35 -7.04 21.48 -11.34
C THR A 35 -6.55 22.32 -10.17
N ALA A 36 -6.72 21.86 -8.92
CA ALA A 36 -6.31 22.59 -7.73
C ALA A 36 -4.79 22.82 -7.64
N LEU A 37 -4.00 21.90 -8.21
CA LEU A 37 -2.54 21.97 -8.21
C LEU A 37 -1.95 22.41 -9.57
N ALA A 38 -2.79 22.82 -10.52
CA ALA A 38 -2.34 23.28 -11.82
C ALA A 38 -1.40 24.49 -11.67
N GLY A 39 -0.17 24.38 -12.20
CA GLY A 39 0.84 25.43 -12.11
C GLY A 39 1.56 25.54 -10.77
N ALA A 40 1.27 24.68 -9.78
CA ALA A 40 2.07 24.58 -8.55
C ALA A 40 3.51 24.16 -8.87
N THR A 41 4.47 24.46 -8.00
CA THR A 41 5.82 23.88 -8.07
C THR A 41 5.80 22.43 -7.56
N ARG A 42 6.82 21.62 -7.90
CA ARG A 42 6.90 20.23 -7.43
C ARG A 42 6.86 20.16 -5.91
N SER A 43 7.65 20.98 -5.24
CA SER A 43 7.68 21.01 -3.78
C SER A 43 6.32 21.41 -3.19
N ALA A 44 5.61 22.38 -3.80
CA ALA A 44 4.26 22.74 -3.35
C ALA A 44 3.23 21.61 -3.56
N ALA A 45 3.31 20.88 -4.68
CA ALA A 45 2.45 19.72 -4.94
C ALA A 45 2.76 18.57 -3.95
N VAL A 46 4.04 18.29 -3.69
CA VAL A 46 4.48 17.29 -2.71
C VAL A 46 4.01 17.66 -1.31
N ALA A 47 4.19 18.93 -0.89
CA ALA A 47 3.69 19.42 0.38
C ALA A 47 2.15 19.28 0.47
N SER A 48 1.41 19.50 -0.62
CA SER A 48 -0.04 19.32 -0.62
C SER A 48 -0.46 17.87 -0.43
N VAL A 49 0.21 16.89 -1.06
CA VAL A 49 -0.17 15.47 -0.90
C VAL A 49 0.22 14.92 0.47
N LEU A 50 1.26 15.49 1.10
CA LEU A 50 1.72 15.12 2.44
C LEU A 50 0.99 15.86 3.58
N ALA A 51 0.16 16.85 3.25
CA ALA A 51 -0.65 17.58 4.23
C ALA A 51 -1.80 16.70 4.74
N ILE A 52 -1.55 15.96 5.82
CA ILE A 52 -2.54 15.09 6.45
C ILE A 52 -3.29 15.78 7.60
N SER A 53 -4.48 15.27 7.90
CA SER A 53 -5.27 15.73 9.04
C SER A 53 -4.62 15.28 10.34
N PRO A 54 -4.45 16.16 11.34
CA PRO A 54 -3.99 15.76 12.67
C PRO A 54 -5.08 15.03 13.46
N THR A 55 -6.33 15.05 12.98
CA THR A 55 -7.46 14.41 13.67
C THR A 55 -7.44 12.91 13.35
N PRO A 56 -7.27 12.03 14.35
CA PRO A 56 -7.27 10.60 14.12
C PRO A 56 -8.61 10.14 13.55
N VAL A 57 -8.55 9.19 12.62
CA VAL A 57 -9.75 8.58 12.06
C VAL A 57 -10.35 7.63 13.09
N ALA A 58 -11.63 7.83 13.40
CA ALA A 58 -12.39 6.94 14.25
C ALA A 58 -12.76 5.65 13.48
N LEU A 59 -12.69 4.52 14.17
CA LEU A 59 -13.17 3.26 13.62
C LEU A 59 -14.71 3.23 13.68
N PRO A 60 -15.39 2.67 12.67
CA PRO A 60 -16.81 2.37 12.77
C PRO A 60 -17.09 1.43 13.94
N ALA A 61 -18.21 1.65 14.63
CA ALA A 61 -18.63 0.84 15.77
C ALA A 61 -18.78 -0.66 15.44
N PHE A 62 -18.97 -1.01 14.17
CA PHE A 62 -19.06 -2.42 13.78
C PHE A 62 -17.70 -3.15 13.78
N ILE A 63 -16.58 -2.43 13.81
CA ILE A 63 -15.23 -3.01 13.72
C ILE A 63 -14.25 -2.44 14.76
N ASP A 64 -14.77 -1.78 15.79
CA ASP A 64 -13.98 -1.30 16.95
C ASP A 64 -14.01 -2.27 18.14
N HIS A 65 -14.80 -3.35 18.05
CA HIS A 65 -14.88 -4.45 19.01
C HIS A 65 -15.18 -5.76 18.27
N ASP A 66 -15.03 -6.89 18.95
CA ASP A 66 -15.40 -8.21 18.40
C ASP A 66 -16.85 -8.54 18.74
N ILE A 67 -17.59 -9.07 17.76
CA ILE A 67 -18.98 -9.49 17.93
C ILE A 67 -19.08 -11.00 17.73
N ASP A 68 -19.56 -11.70 18.77
CA ASP A 68 -19.71 -13.16 18.75
C ASP A 68 -20.52 -13.63 17.53
N GLY A 69 -19.92 -14.55 16.78
CA GLY A 69 -20.52 -15.12 15.57
C GLY A 69 -20.46 -14.24 14.31
N GLN A 70 -19.91 -13.02 14.37
CA GLN A 70 -19.87 -12.09 13.23
C GLN A 70 -18.45 -11.79 12.72
N GLY A 71 -17.42 -12.51 13.17
CA GLY A 71 -16.03 -12.21 12.79
C GLY A 71 -15.80 -12.11 11.28
N TYR A 72 -16.38 -13.03 10.49
CA TYR A 72 -16.27 -12.96 9.02
C TYR A 72 -16.95 -11.72 8.44
N ASP A 73 -18.15 -11.38 8.90
CA ASP A 73 -18.88 -10.19 8.44
C ASP A 73 -18.15 -8.90 8.83
N GLN A 74 -17.55 -8.86 10.02
CA GLN A 74 -16.69 -7.76 10.46
C GLN A 74 -15.44 -7.63 9.59
N TRP A 75 -14.81 -8.75 9.20
CA TRP A 75 -13.69 -8.74 8.27
C TRP A 75 -14.09 -8.22 6.88
N VAL A 76 -15.22 -8.70 6.33
CA VAL A 76 -15.75 -8.21 5.05
C VAL A 76 -16.00 -6.70 5.12
N PHE A 77 -16.67 -6.23 6.16
CA PHE A 77 -16.93 -4.82 6.36
C PHE A 77 -15.62 -4.01 6.51
N ALA A 78 -14.64 -4.52 7.25
CA ALA A 78 -13.33 -3.86 7.41
C ALA A 78 -12.61 -3.70 6.06
N VAL A 79 -12.60 -4.75 5.22
CA VAL A 79 -12.02 -4.71 3.87
C VAL A 79 -12.72 -3.64 3.02
N GLN A 80 -14.05 -3.67 2.97
CA GLN A 80 -14.85 -2.73 2.17
C GLN A 80 -14.66 -1.29 2.66
N TRP A 81 -14.78 -1.06 3.97
CA TRP A 81 -14.57 0.25 4.58
C TRP A 81 -13.20 0.82 4.27
N TRP A 82 -12.14 0.00 4.33
CA TRP A 82 -10.80 0.50 4.07
C TRP A 82 -10.58 0.82 2.59
N ILE A 83 -11.10 0.00 1.67
CA ILE A 83 -11.04 0.28 0.22
C ILE A 83 -11.81 1.57 -0.10
N ASP A 84 -13.04 1.73 0.41
CA ASP A 84 -13.84 2.95 0.23
C ASP A 84 -13.07 4.18 0.75
N ARG A 85 -12.34 4.05 1.86
CA ARG A 85 -11.47 5.12 2.36
C ARG A 85 -10.31 5.45 1.43
N MET A 86 -9.70 4.47 0.78
CA MET A 86 -8.66 4.73 -0.23
C MET A 86 -9.22 5.52 -1.42
N VAL A 87 -10.51 5.36 -1.73
CA VAL A 87 -11.22 6.16 -2.74
C VAL A 87 -11.53 7.57 -2.24
N ASP A 88 -12.17 7.70 -1.07
CA ASP A 88 -12.89 8.92 -0.66
C ASP A 88 -12.14 9.79 0.36
N SER A 89 -11.06 9.30 0.97
CA SER A 89 -10.35 10.04 2.03
C SER A 89 -9.88 11.42 1.54
N PRO A 90 -10.01 12.49 2.36
CA PRO A 90 -9.42 13.79 2.06
C PRO A 90 -7.89 13.78 2.16
N THR A 91 -7.31 12.72 2.74
CA THR A 91 -5.86 12.51 2.90
C THR A 91 -5.44 11.15 2.32
N PRO A 92 -5.57 10.92 1.00
CA PRO A 92 -5.31 9.61 0.40
C PRO A 92 -3.89 9.07 0.64
N MET A 93 -2.90 9.96 0.71
CA MET A 93 -1.50 9.61 0.95
C MET A 93 -1.30 8.97 2.34
N GLN A 94 -2.15 9.31 3.32
CA GLN A 94 -2.16 8.63 4.62
C GLN A 94 -2.63 7.17 4.49
N GLU A 95 -3.66 6.90 3.69
CA GLU A 95 -4.11 5.52 3.42
C GLU A 95 -3.08 4.75 2.60
N LYS A 96 -2.40 5.41 1.67
CA LYS A 96 -1.32 4.80 0.88
C LYS A 96 -0.15 4.37 1.76
N MET A 97 0.26 5.21 2.71
CA MET A 97 1.27 4.83 3.71
C MET A 97 0.75 3.79 4.71
N THR A 98 -0.52 3.84 5.09
CA THR A 98 -1.14 2.79 5.93
C THR A 98 -1.05 1.44 5.23
N TRP A 99 -1.32 1.39 3.92
CA TRP A 99 -1.18 0.19 3.10
C TRP A 99 0.28 -0.29 3.01
N PHE A 100 1.23 0.63 2.83
CA PHE A 100 2.66 0.31 2.86
C PHE A 100 3.08 -0.34 4.18
N TRP A 101 2.69 0.25 5.32
CA TRP A 101 3.02 -0.30 6.64
C TRP A 101 2.32 -1.63 6.92
N HIS A 102 1.08 -1.80 6.48
CA HIS A 102 0.35 -3.07 6.55
C HIS A 102 1.04 -4.20 5.77
N GLY A 103 1.64 -3.87 4.63
CA GLY A 103 2.47 -4.79 3.83
C GLY A 103 3.90 -4.99 4.36
N HIS A 104 4.37 -4.14 5.27
CA HIS A 104 5.70 -4.23 5.88
C HIS A 104 5.69 -4.96 7.22
N PHE A 105 4.78 -4.58 8.12
CA PHE A 105 4.56 -5.20 9.43
C PHE A 105 3.35 -6.15 9.38
N CYS A 106 3.48 -7.21 8.58
CA CYS A 106 2.35 -8.08 8.28
C CYS A 106 1.81 -8.80 9.51
N SER A 107 0.48 -8.82 9.61
CA SER A 107 -0.28 -9.74 10.45
C SER A 107 -1.51 -10.22 9.67
N SER A 108 -1.92 -11.47 9.91
CA SER A 108 -3.05 -12.08 9.21
C SER A 108 -4.25 -12.25 10.13
N TRP A 109 -5.40 -11.81 9.63
CA TRP A 109 -6.71 -12.11 10.18
C TRP A 109 -6.90 -13.60 10.41
N GLU A 110 -6.42 -14.46 9.50
CA GLU A 110 -6.60 -15.92 9.60
C GLU A 110 -6.05 -16.51 10.89
N LYS A 111 -5.00 -15.89 11.45
CA LYS A 111 -4.38 -16.31 12.72
C LYS A 111 -4.86 -15.46 13.90
N VAL A 112 -5.05 -14.16 13.72
CA VAL A 112 -5.46 -13.25 14.80
C VAL A 112 -6.95 -13.40 15.14
N ASN A 113 -7.78 -13.60 14.13
CA ASN A 113 -9.23 -13.85 14.20
C ASN A 113 -9.99 -12.84 15.08
N SER A 114 -9.69 -11.54 14.94
CA SER A 114 -10.32 -10.46 15.69
C SER A 114 -10.37 -9.16 14.88
N ALA A 115 -11.57 -8.60 14.73
CA ALA A 115 -11.79 -7.32 14.10
C ALA A 115 -11.13 -6.20 14.89
N ARG A 116 -11.36 -6.20 16.20
CA ARG A 116 -10.82 -5.18 17.09
C ARG A 116 -9.29 -5.10 16.98
N LEU A 117 -8.61 -6.25 16.97
CA LEU A 117 -7.15 -6.27 16.95
C LEU A 117 -6.57 -5.88 15.59
N MET A 118 -7.13 -6.41 14.49
CA MET A 118 -6.67 -6.07 13.14
C MET A 118 -6.96 -4.60 12.79
N MET A 119 -8.11 -4.06 13.19
CA MET A 119 -8.43 -2.65 12.98
C MET A 119 -7.66 -1.72 13.90
N GLY A 120 -7.37 -2.15 15.14
CA GLY A 120 -6.46 -1.44 16.03
C GLY A 120 -5.06 -1.32 15.44
N GLN A 121 -4.54 -2.38 14.83
CA GLN A 121 -3.25 -2.37 14.12
C GLN A 121 -3.28 -1.45 12.89
N ASN A 122 -4.32 -1.56 12.07
CA ASN A 122 -4.51 -0.68 10.91
C ASN A 122 -4.58 0.80 11.31
N LYS A 123 -5.27 1.11 12.42
CA LYS A 123 -5.32 2.44 12.99
C LYS A 123 -3.95 2.91 13.47
N LEU A 124 -3.16 2.06 14.13
CA LEU A 124 -1.79 2.37 14.52
C LEU A 124 -0.94 2.79 13.30
N PHE A 125 -0.99 2.02 12.21
CA PHE A 125 -0.29 2.35 10.96
C PHE A 125 -0.72 3.69 10.38
N ARG A 126 -2.02 4.00 10.43
CA ARG A 126 -2.58 5.26 9.91
C ARG A 126 -2.19 6.46 10.75
N ASP A 127 -2.30 6.34 12.07
CA ASP A 127 -2.00 7.41 13.02
C ASP A 127 -0.48 7.72 13.02
N MET A 128 0.36 6.72 12.76
CA MET A 128 1.82 6.85 12.71
C MET A 128 2.41 6.89 11.28
N ALA A 129 1.56 7.04 10.25
CA ALA A 129 1.94 6.86 8.84
C ALA A 129 3.18 7.65 8.41
N PHE A 130 3.34 8.86 8.96
CA PHE A 130 4.45 9.79 8.70
C PHE A 130 5.26 10.16 9.95
N GLY A 131 5.12 9.40 11.04
CA GLY A 131 5.84 9.64 12.29
C GLY A 131 7.30 9.17 12.21
N ASN A 132 7.77 8.53 13.29
CA ASN A 132 9.13 8.02 13.37
C ASN A 132 9.14 6.48 13.26
N PHE A 133 9.95 5.91 12.37
CA PHE A 133 9.99 4.46 12.11
C PHE A 133 10.45 3.64 13.33
N ARG A 134 11.38 4.15 14.14
CA ARG A 134 11.78 3.48 15.40
C ARG A 134 10.61 3.41 16.37
N THR A 135 9.90 4.52 16.53
CA THR A 135 8.72 4.59 17.42
C THR A 135 7.58 3.70 16.90
N LEU A 136 7.35 3.68 15.59
CA LEU A 136 6.39 2.79 14.95
C LEU A 136 6.76 1.31 15.19
N THR A 137 8.04 0.95 15.02
CA THR A 137 8.52 -0.41 15.26
C THR A 137 8.30 -0.83 16.71
N GLN A 138 8.56 0.05 17.68
CA GLN A 138 8.28 -0.23 19.10
C GLN A 138 6.79 -0.42 19.38
N ALA A 139 5.94 0.50 18.92
CA ALA A 139 4.50 0.41 19.11
C ALA A 139 3.93 -0.87 18.46
N MET A 140 4.41 -1.20 17.26
CA MET A 140 4.00 -2.39 16.53
C MET A 140 4.46 -3.68 17.24
N SER A 141 5.66 -3.69 17.78
CA SER A 141 6.19 -4.88 18.49
C SER A 141 5.42 -5.22 19.76
N LEU A 142 4.63 -4.28 20.30
CA LEU A 142 3.76 -4.46 21.46
C LEU A 142 2.27 -4.55 21.08
N GLN A 143 1.94 -4.39 19.81
CA GLN A 143 0.55 -4.37 19.37
C GLN A 143 -0.03 -5.80 19.42
N PRO A 144 -1.22 -6.02 20.01
CA PRO A 144 -1.75 -7.36 20.27
C PRO A 144 -1.90 -8.29 19.05
N ALA A 145 -2.27 -7.77 17.88
CA ALA A 145 -2.39 -8.58 16.67
C ALA A 145 -1.02 -9.18 16.26
N MET A 146 0.07 -8.42 16.40
CA MET A 146 1.42 -8.91 16.11
C MET A 146 1.93 -9.89 17.16
N LEU A 147 1.65 -9.64 18.44
CA LEU A 147 2.01 -10.56 19.52
C LEU A 147 1.37 -11.93 19.32
N LEU A 148 0.11 -11.97 18.86
CA LEU A 148 -0.59 -13.21 18.49
C LEU A 148 -0.03 -13.79 17.18
N TYR A 149 0.13 -12.97 16.15
CA TYR A 149 0.51 -13.43 14.81
C TYR A 149 1.89 -14.09 14.78
N LEU A 150 2.86 -13.58 15.54
CA LEU A 150 4.22 -14.13 15.61
C LEU A 150 4.50 -14.91 16.89
N ASP A 151 3.43 -15.36 17.57
CA ASP A 151 3.48 -16.26 18.74
C ASP A 151 4.33 -15.72 19.92
N ASN A 152 4.48 -14.40 20.03
CA ASN A 152 5.21 -13.82 21.16
C ASN A 152 4.41 -13.92 22.46
N VAL A 153 3.09 -14.14 22.38
CA VAL A 153 2.24 -14.47 23.54
C VAL A 153 2.69 -15.74 24.28
N ASP A 154 3.38 -16.66 23.59
CA ASP A 154 3.94 -17.89 24.15
C ASP A 154 5.44 -17.76 24.50
N ASN A 155 6.05 -16.59 24.24
CA ASN A 155 7.47 -16.37 24.46
C ASN A 155 7.77 -16.14 25.96
N VAL A 156 8.25 -17.19 26.63
CA VAL A 156 8.56 -17.17 28.07
C VAL A 156 10.00 -17.57 28.34
N LYS A 157 10.59 -17.09 29.43
CA LYS A 157 12.01 -17.33 29.77
C LYS A 157 12.44 -18.79 29.81
N SER A 158 11.52 -19.72 30.11
CA SER A 158 11.79 -21.16 30.13
C SER A 158 11.75 -21.81 28.76
N SER A 159 11.14 -21.16 27.77
CA SER A 159 11.04 -21.61 26.39
C SER A 159 10.96 -20.40 25.46
N PRO A 160 12.10 -19.72 25.19
CA PRO A 160 12.10 -18.55 24.32
C PRO A 160 11.65 -18.88 22.90
N ASN A 161 10.67 -18.15 22.39
CA ASN A 161 10.17 -18.27 21.02
C ASN A 161 10.91 -17.28 20.11
N GLN A 162 11.59 -17.80 19.09
CA GLN A 162 12.41 -17.00 18.20
C GLN A 162 11.66 -16.32 17.06
N ASN A 163 10.41 -16.70 16.77
CA ASN A 163 9.67 -16.25 15.58
C ASN A 163 9.67 -14.72 15.49
N PHE A 164 9.08 -14.04 16.46
CA PHE A 164 9.04 -12.57 16.47
C PHE A 164 10.42 -11.92 16.35
N ALA A 165 11.41 -12.41 17.11
CA ALA A 165 12.76 -11.83 17.12
C ALA A 165 13.48 -11.98 15.78
N ARG A 166 13.27 -13.11 15.08
CA ARG A 166 13.80 -13.33 13.73
C ARG A 166 13.15 -12.36 12.75
N GLU A 167 11.82 -12.27 12.74
CA GLU A 167 11.12 -11.40 11.79
C GLU A 167 11.39 -9.91 12.02
N LEU A 168 11.56 -9.51 13.28
CA LEU A 168 11.98 -8.15 13.64
C LEU A 168 13.27 -7.76 12.93
N MET A 169 14.27 -8.63 12.94
CA MET A 169 15.56 -8.37 12.28
C MET A 169 15.51 -8.63 10.77
N GLU A 170 14.92 -9.75 10.35
CA GLU A 170 14.94 -10.23 8.97
C GLU A 170 14.03 -9.42 8.04
N LEU A 171 12.76 -9.27 8.41
CA LEU A 171 11.74 -8.74 7.51
C LEU A 171 11.38 -7.28 7.83
N PHE A 172 11.53 -6.87 9.09
CA PHE A 172 11.06 -5.56 9.52
C PHE A 172 12.15 -4.50 9.60
N THR A 173 13.41 -4.87 9.88
CA THR A 173 14.47 -3.86 10.10
C THR A 173 15.70 -4.03 9.22
N LEU A 174 16.40 -5.17 9.24
CA LEU A 174 17.75 -5.28 8.66
C LEU A 174 17.81 -5.99 7.31
N GLY A 175 16.85 -6.85 6.98
CA GLY A 175 16.98 -7.76 5.85
C GLY A 175 17.81 -9.01 6.19
N VAL A 176 17.67 -10.03 5.36
CA VAL A 176 18.37 -11.31 5.47
C VAL A 176 19.89 -11.11 5.47
N GLY A 177 20.59 -11.82 6.36
CA GLY A 177 22.06 -11.91 6.37
C GLY A 177 22.78 -10.81 7.17
N ASN A 178 22.05 -9.97 7.91
CA ASN A 178 22.61 -8.86 8.70
C ASN A 178 22.61 -9.11 10.23
N TYR A 179 22.39 -10.36 10.65
CA TYR A 179 22.39 -10.83 12.04
C TYR A 179 22.79 -12.30 12.07
N THR A 180 23.15 -12.80 13.25
CA THR A 180 23.48 -14.21 13.49
C THR A 180 22.35 -14.95 14.21
N GLU A 181 22.41 -16.29 14.23
CA GLU A 181 21.46 -17.10 14.99
C GLU A 181 21.54 -16.84 16.52
N ASP A 182 22.74 -16.49 17.00
CA ASP A 182 22.94 -16.08 18.40
C ASP A 182 22.23 -14.76 18.71
N ASP A 183 22.23 -13.82 17.75
CA ASP A 183 21.48 -12.56 17.88
C ASP A 183 19.97 -12.82 17.95
N VAL A 184 19.45 -13.76 17.14
CA VAL A 184 18.03 -14.17 17.19
C VAL A 184 17.70 -14.74 18.56
N THR A 185 18.55 -15.62 19.08
CA THR A 185 18.36 -16.22 20.40
C THR A 185 18.39 -15.17 21.52
N ALA A 186 19.34 -14.23 21.46
CA ALA A 186 19.45 -13.16 22.44
C ALA A 186 18.25 -12.21 22.40
N ALA A 187 17.80 -11.82 21.21
CA ALA A 187 16.63 -10.99 21.02
C ALA A 187 15.34 -11.71 21.46
N ALA A 188 15.18 -13.00 21.14
CA ALA A 188 14.04 -13.82 21.57
C ALA A 188 13.91 -13.82 23.09
N ARG A 189 15.02 -14.01 23.81
CA ARG A 189 15.08 -13.93 25.27
C ARG A 189 14.72 -12.54 25.79
N ALA A 190 15.17 -11.48 25.11
CA ALA A 190 14.83 -10.09 25.47
C ALA A 190 13.32 -9.79 25.29
N TRP A 191 12.63 -10.48 24.39
CA TRP A 191 11.20 -10.34 24.13
C TRP A 191 10.29 -11.24 24.98
N THR A 192 10.86 -12.05 25.89
CA THR A 192 10.08 -12.92 26.77
C THR A 192 9.16 -12.13 27.70
N GLY A 193 7.98 -12.67 28.00
CA GLY A 193 7.00 -12.05 28.92
C GLY A 193 6.15 -10.93 28.31
N HIS A 194 6.41 -10.49 27.08
CA HIS A 194 5.53 -9.57 26.35
C HIS A 194 4.39 -10.36 25.69
N GLY A 195 3.14 -10.12 26.09
CA GLY A 195 1.99 -10.80 25.51
C GLY A 195 0.71 -9.99 25.67
N VAL A 196 -0.42 -10.68 25.77
CA VAL A 196 -1.73 -10.06 25.97
C VAL A 196 -2.37 -10.55 27.27
N ASP A 197 -3.26 -9.76 27.86
CA ASP A 197 -4.25 -10.24 28.82
C ASP A 197 -5.27 -11.11 28.08
N TRP A 198 -5.53 -12.34 28.52
CA TRP A 198 -6.42 -13.26 27.79
C TRP A 198 -7.91 -12.92 27.93
N ASN A 199 -8.29 -12.03 28.86
CA ASN A 199 -9.67 -11.59 29.00
C ASN A 199 -9.98 -10.38 28.12
N THR A 200 -9.04 -9.43 28.03
CA THR A 200 -9.25 -8.18 27.28
C THR A 200 -8.51 -8.15 25.95
N TYR A 201 -7.56 -9.06 25.73
CA TYR A 201 -6.62 -9.08 24.60
C TYR A 201 -5.81 -7.78 24.44
N ASP A 202 -5.66 -7.00 25.52
CA ASP A 202 -4.80 -5.83 25.55
C ASP A 202 -3.37 -6.25 25.90
N TYR A 203 -2.39 -5.41 25.55
CA TYR A 203 -0.98 -5.67 25.86
C TYR A 203 -0.75 -5.84 27.37
N LEU A 204 -0.01 -6.88 27.74
CA LEU A 204 0.39 -7.18 29.11
C LEU A 204 1.83 -7.70 29.17
N PHE A 205 2.65 -7.07 30.00
CA PHE A 205 3.99 -7.55 30.32
C PHE A 205 3.98 -8.38 31.61
N ARG A 206 4.48 -9.62 31.52
CA ARG A 206 4.59 -10.58 32.62
C ARG A 206 6.04 -10.71 33.08
N SER A 207 6.42 -9.90 34.06
CA SER A 207 7.79 -9.87 34.59
C SER A 207 8.27 -11.21 35.14
N ASN A 208 7.37 -12.04 35.68
CA ASN A 208 7.69 -13.38 36.16
C ASN A 208 8.05 -14.37 35.03
N GLN A 209 7.61 -14.11 33.80
CA GLN A 209 7.93 -14.87 32.60
C GLN A 209 9.09 -14.27 31.79
N HIS A 210 9.57 -13.07 32.16
CA HIS A 210 10.65 -12.40 31.48
C HIS A 210 12.03 -12.89 31.95
N ASP A 211 12.96 -13.04 31.01
CA ASP A 211 14.35 -13.38 31.25
C ASP A 211 15.14 -12.12 31.63
N ILE A 212 15.47 -11.98 32.93
CA ILE A 212 16.22 -10.84 33.47
C ILE A 212 17.74 -11.02 33.45
N THR A 213 18.26 -12.06 32.78
CA THR A 213 19.69 -12.36 32.78
C THR A 213 20.41 -11.67 31.62
N MET A 214 21.74 -11.57 31.72
CA MET A 214 22.58 -10.98 30.67
C MET A 214 22.45 -11.77 29.35
N LYS A 215 22.39 -11.05 28.23
CA LYS A 215 22.38 -11.58 26.88
C LYS A 215 23.44 -10.84 26.07
N THR A 216 24.11 -11.53 25.16
CA THR A 216 25.00 -10.90 24.18
C THR A 216 24.22 -10.74 22.90
N PHE A 217 23.97 -9.50 22.50
CA PHE A 217 23.28 -9.16 21.26
C PHE A 217 24.20 -8.26 20.44
N MET A 218 24.52 -8.67 19.22
CA MET A 218 25.40 -7.95 18.29
C MET A 218 26.73 -7.51 18.91
N GLY A 219 27.35 -8.44 19.63
CA GLY A 219 28.63 -8.24 20.32
C GLY A 219 28.55 -7.43 21.62
N VAL A 220 27.37 -6.96 22.04
CA VAL A 220 27.19 -6.18 23.27
C VAL A 220 26.45 -7.01 24.33
N THR A 221 27.10 -7.22 25.47
CA THR A 221 26.52 -7.95 26.61
C THR A 221 25.88 -6.98 27.60
N ARG A 222 24.55 -7.08 27.77
CA ARG A 222 23.81 -6.42 28.85
C ARG A 222 22.51 -7.18 29.14
N ASN A 223 21.76 -6.74 30.16
CA ASN A 223 20.44 -7.29 30.42
C ASN A 223 19.44 -6.63 29.45
N TRP A 224 19.37 -7.17 28.23
CA TRP A 224 18.49 -6.66 27.18
C TRP A 224 17.02 -6.95 27.46
N ASN A 225 16.17 -5.95 27.25
CA ASN A 225 14.72 -6.09 27.08
C ASN A 225 14.32 -5.88 25.62
N GLY A 226 13.10 -6.27 25.25
CA GLY A 226 12.57 -6.19 23.89
C GLY A 226 12.72 -4.79 23.25
N PRO A 227 12.17 -3.72 23.85
CA PRO A 227 12.31 -2.37 23.32
C PRO A 227 13.77 -1.90 23.16
N ASP A 228 14.68 -2.36 24.03
CA ASP A 228 16.11 -2.03 23.96
C ASP A 228 16.76 -2.61 22.70
N ILE A 229 16.28 -3.75 22.20
CA ILE A 229 16.74 -4.35 20.93
C ILE A 229 16.46 -3.38 19.78
N ILE A 230 15.25 -2.82 19.71
CA ILE A 230 14.86 -1.89 18.65
C ILE A 230 15.66 -0.59 18.74
N ASP A 231 15.80 -0.04 19.95
CA ASP A 231 16.61 1.16 20.18
C ASP A 231 18.07 0.93 19.77
N PHE A 232 18.62 -0.25 20.06
CA PHE A 232 19.97 -0.55 19.64
C PHE A 232 20.10 -0.64 18.12
N LEU A 233 19.19 -1.37 17.46
CA LEU A 233 19.22 -1.55 16.00
C LEU A 233 19.06 -0.23 15.24
N LEU A 234 18.17 0.65 15.70
CA LEU A 234 17.72 1.83 14.95
C LEU A 234 18.26 3.17 15.48
N ARG A 235 19.03 3.17 16.58
CA ARG A 235 19.60 4.39 17.18
C ARG A 235 21.03 4.20 17.66
N GLU A 236 21.28 3.25 18.56
CA GLU A 236 22.58 3.17 19.26
C GLU A 236 23.69 2.60 18.37
N ASN A 237 23.37 1.58 17.57
CA ASN A 237 24.32 0.98 16.63
C ASN A 237 24.14 1.62 15.23
N LEU A 238 25.09 2.49 14.88
CA LEU A 238 25.05 3.23 13.61
C LEU A 238 25.16 2.32 12.38
N THR A 239 25.83 1.17 12.50
CA THR A 239 25.97 0.20 11.40
C THR A 239 24.63 -0.43 11.08
N THR A 240 23.92 -0.96 12.09
CA THR A 240 22.58 -1.53 11.89
C THR A 240 21.56 -0.48 11.50
N LYS A 241 21.66 0.73 12.06
CA LYS A 241 20.83 1.87 11.67
C LYS A 241 20.96 2.16 10.18
N ARG A 242 22.20 2.15 9.66
CA ARG A 242 22.48 2.34 8.22
C ARG A 242 21.91 1.21 7.36
N ILE A 243 22.10 -0.04 7.78
CA ILE A 243 21.54 -1.22 7.09
C ILE A 243 20.01 -1.10 7.00
N ALA A 244 19.35 -0.74 8.10
CA ALA A 244 17.91 -0.55 8.13
C ALA A 244 17.45 0.58 7.20
N CYS A 245 18.16 1.71 7.16
CA CYS A 245 17.83 2.80 6.25
C CYS A 245 17.89 2.37 4.78
N ASN A 246 18.91 1.59 4.39
CA ASN A 246 19.06 1.06 3.03
C ASN A 246 17.95 0.06 2.70
N PHE A 247 17.64 -0.84 3.63
CA PHE A 247 16.59 -1.85 3.48
C PHE A 247 15.21 -1.20 3.27
N LEU A 248 14.85 -0.26 4.14
CA LEU A 248 13.57 0.46 4.08
C LEU A 248 13.47 1.32 2.82
N THR A 249 14.55 2.01 2.44
CA THR A 249 14.58 2.87 1.23
C THR A 249 14.33 2.07 -0.03
N ARG A 250 14.89 0.86 -0.14
CA ARG A 250 14.58 -0.04 -1.25
C ARG A 250 13.10 -0.42 -1.25
N LYS A 251 12.54 -0.83 -0.11
CA LYS A 251 11.11 -1.18 0.01
C LYS A 251 10.19 -0.02 -0.37
N LEU A 252 10.48 1.19 0.10
CA LEU A 252 9.70 2.39 -0.21
C LEU A 252 9.73 2.69 -1.72
N TRP A 253 10.92 2.64 -2.32
CA TRP A 253 11.08 2.86 -3.75
C TRP A 253 10.34 1.80 -4.58
N ASP A 254 10.49 0.52 -4.25
CA ASP A 254 9.81 -0.56 -4.96
C ASP A 254 8.28 -0.42 -4.90
N PHE A 255 7.76 0.11 -3.79
CA PHE A 255 6.33 0.36 -3.60
C PHE A 255 5.80 1.58 -4.36
N PHE A 256 6.50 2.72 -4.31
CA PHE A 256 6.02 3.98 -4.91
C PHE A 256 6.52 4.23 -6.34
N ALA A 257 7.70 3.75 -6.71
CA ALA A 257 8.31 4.00 -8.02
C ALA A 257 8.25 2.76 -8.93
N GLY A 258 8.49 1.57 -8.38
CA GLY A 258 8.44 0.28 -9.09
C GLY A 258 9.56 0.05 -10.12
N SER A 259 10.21 1.10 -10.61
CA SER A 259 11.41 1.05 -11.44
C SER A 259 12.65 0.70 -10.61
N THR A 260 13.68 0.16 -11.25
CA THR A 260 14.98 -0.06 -10.58
C THR A 260 15.74 1.28 -10.49
N PRO A 261 15.98 1.83 -9.28
CA PRO A 261 16.74 3.07 -9.11
C PRO A 261 18.24 2.82 -9.27
N SER A 262 18.99 3.91 -9.48
CA SER A 262 20.44 3.85 -9.33
C SER A 262 20.82 3.64 -7.86
N GLN A 263 22.00 3.05 -7.60
CA GLN A 263 22.49 2.91 -6.23
C GLN A 263 22.71 4.27 -5.56
N ALA A 264 23.15 5.29 -6.31
CA ALA A 264 23.34 6.64 -5.80
C ALA A 264 22.02 7.27 -5.31
N THR A 265 20.92 7.02 -6.02
CA THR A 265 19.57 7.45 -5.63
C THR A 265 19.15 6.82 -4.31
N LEU A 266 19.35 5.50 -4.17
CA LEU A 266 19.05 4.79 -2.93
C LEU A 266 19.91 5.28 -1.76
N ASP A 267 21.20 5.48 -1.98
CA ASP A 267 22.12 5.96 -0.96
C ASP A 267 21.74 7.36 -0.47
N GLN A 268 21.37 8.25 -1.39
CA GLN A 268 20.90 9.61 -1.06
C GLN A 268 19.61 9.58 -0.22
N LEU A 269 18.61 8.79 -0.63
CA LEU A 269 17.35 8.69 0.11
C LEU A 269 17.52 8.01 1.47
N ALA A 270 18.36 6.97 1.56
CA ALA A 270 18.68 6.31 2.82
C ALA A 270 19.45 7.23 3.77
N GLN A 271 20.31 8.10 3.23
CA GLN A 271 21.00 9.12 4.01
C GLN A 271 20.02 10.11 4.67
N VAL A 272 18.95 10.52 3.98
CA VAL A 272 17.90 11.37 4.55
C VAL A 272 17.26 10.71 5.78
N LEU A 273 16.86 9.43 5.67
CA LEU A 273 16.25 8.71 6.79
C LEU A 273 17.23 8.55 7.97
N PHE A 274 18.51 8.32 7.67
CA PHE A 274 19.54 8.19 8.69
C PHE A 274 19.76 9.49 9.47
N ASP A 275 19.92 10.62 8.76
CA ASP A 275 20.17 11.94 9.33
C ASP A 275 18.96 12.50 10.05
N ALA A 276 17.76 12.21 9.56
CA ALA A 276 16.50 12.58 10.20
C ALA A 276 16.14 11.65 11.37
N ASP A 277 17.06 10.84 11.89
CA ASP A 277 16.84 9.91 13.00
C ASP A 277 15.57 9.04 12.86
N MET A 278 15.37 8.44 11.69
CA MET A 278 14.23 7.58 11.39
C MET A 278 12.88 8.31 11.23
N GLU A 279 12.85 9.64 11.11
CA GLU A 279 11.63 10.38 10.74
C GLU A 279 11.18 10.04 9.32
N ILE A 280 9.92 9.60 9.19
CA ILE A 280 9.34 9.10 7.94
C ILE A 280 8.98 10.25 7.01
N LEU A 281 8.42 11.36 7.53
CA LEU A 281 7.95 12.46 6.70
C LEU A 281 9.06 13.08 5.82
N PRO A 282 10.25 13.45 6.34
CA PRO A 282 11.34 13.96 5.51
C PRO A 282 11.84 12.94 4.49
N TRP A 283 11.88 11.66 4.85
CA TRP A 283 12.33 10.58 3.98
C TRP A 283 11.38 10.36 2.79
N VAL A 284 10.08 10.32 3.02
CA VAL A 284 9.07 10.21 1.95
C VAL A 284 9.06 11.49 1.10
N THR A 285 9.18 12.67 1.72
CA THR A 285 9.30 13.95 1.00
C THR A 285 10.47 13.93 0.02
N ALA A 286 11.65 13.50 0.48
CA ALA A 286 12.84 13.42 -0.35
C ALA A 286 12.66 12.51 -1.58
N MET A 287 11.98 11.36 -1.41
CA MET A 287 11.67 10.47 -2.55
C MET A 287 10.71 11.14 -3.54
N LEU A 288 9.63 11.75 -3.05
CA LEU A 288 8.62 12.39 -3.91
C LEU A 288 9.14 13.66 -4.61
N GLU A 289 10.17 14.31 -4.08
CA GLU A 289 10.82 15.45 -4.74
C GLU A 289 11.96 15.02 -5.70
N HIS A 290 12.46 13.78 -5.57
CA HIS A 290 13.64 13.31 -6.30
C HIS A 290 13.40 13.28 -7.81
N PRO A 291 14.33 13.79 -8.65
CA PRO A 291 14.18 13.78 -10.11
C PRO A 291 13.94 12.40 -10.72
N ASP A 292 14.61 11.36 -10.21
CA ASP A 292 14.44 9.98 -10.72
C ASP A 292 13.01 9.43 -10.54
N PHE A 293 12.25 9.99 -9.59
CA PHE A 293 10.84 9.64 -9.41
C PHE A 293 10.00 10.06 -10.64
N TYR A 294 10.46 11.05 -11.39
CA TYR A 294 9.78 11.61 -12.57
C TYR A 294 10.43 11.22 -13.89
N THR A 295 11.29 10.19 -13.89
CA THR A 295 11.79 9.64 -15.17
C THR A 295 10.68 8.90 -15.89
N PRO A 296 10.71 8.82 -17.24
CA PRO A 296 9.71 8.05 -17.99
C PRO A 296 9.58 6.59 -17.53
N ALA A 297 10.69 5.97 -17.14
CA ALA A 297 10.72 4.61 -16.60
C ALA A 297 9.94 4.50 -15.28
N THR A 298 10.11 5.43 -14.36
CA THR A 298 9.36 5.45 -13.09
C THR A 298 7.89 5.83 -13.30
N MET A 299 7.63 6.81 -14.16
CA MET A 299 6.27 7.31 -14.38
C MET A 299 5.33 6.28 -15.01
N ARG A 300 5.89 5.31 -15.75
CA ARG A 300 5.14 4.30 -16.51
C ARG A 300 5.44 2.86 -16.09
N GLY A 301 6.33 2.67 -15.11
CA GLY A 301 6.91 1.36 -14.78
C GLY A 301 6.28 0.61 -13.59
N LEU A 302 5.40 1.26 -12.82
CA LEU A 302 4.68 0.59 -11.72
C LEU A 302 3.36 0.04 -12.23
N VAL A 303 3.22 -1.28 -12.20
CA VAL A 303 1.96 -1.98 -12.41
C VAL A 303 1.08 -1.78 -11.18
N ARG A 304 -0.19 -1.41 -11.39
CA ARG A 304 -1.19 -1.35 -10.31
C ARG A 304 -1.26 -2.69 -9.61
N SER A 305 -1.18 -2.67 -8.29
CA SER A 305 -1.52 -3.82 -7.46
C SER A 305 -3.03 -4.13 -7.59
N PRO A 306 -3.50 -5.34 -7.24
CA PRO A 306 -4.92 -5.64 -7.19
C PRO A 306 -5.76 -4.63 -6.39
N VAL A 307 -5.29 -4.18 -5.23
CA VAL A 307 -5.98 -3.17 -4.42
C VAL A 307 -6.02 -1.83 -5.15
N ASP A 308 -4.90 -1.37 -5.73
CA ASP A 308 -4.87 -0.12 -6.52
C ASP A 308 -5.81 -0.17 -7.72
N PHE A 309 -5.94 -1.33 -8.37
CA PHE A 309 -6.85 -1.55 -9.48
C PHE A 309 -8.31 -1.45 -9.03
N VAL A 310 -8.70 -2.10 -7.94
CA VAL A 310 -10.06 -2.03 -7.38
C VAL A 310 -10.40 -0.60 -6.97
N VAL A 311 -9.54 0.08 -6.22
CA VAL A 311 -9.75 1.47 -5.78
C VAL A 311 -9.96 2.40 -6.98
N ALA A 312 -9.15 2.25 -8.04
CA ALA A 312 -9.32 3.08 -9.22
C ALA A 312 -10.64 2.81 -9.96
N VAL A 313 -11.06 1.54 -10.06
CA VAL A 313 -12.36 1.20 -10.67
C VAL A 313 -13.52 1.76 -9.84
N GLU A 314 -13.50 1.62 -8.52
CA GLU A 314 -14.51 2.20 -7.63
C GLU A 314 -14.58 3.72 -7.74
N TYR A 315 -13.43 4.39 -7.85
CA TYR A 315 -13.36 5.83 -8.10
C TYR A 315 -14.06 6.22 -9.41
N HIS A 316 -13.70 5.57 -10.53
CA HIS A 316 -14.19 5.94 -11.85
C HIS A 316 -15.66 5.58 -12.09
N THR A 317 -16.16 4.55 -11.41
CA THR A 317 -17.54 4.07 -11.57
C THR A 317 -18.51 4.66 -10.55
N GLY A 318 -18.01 5.17 -9.43
CA GLY A 318 -18.83 5.61 -8.30
C GLY A 318 -19.42 4.46 -7.47
N LEU A 319 -19.12 3.20 -7.82
CA LEU A 319 -19.49 2.03 -7.04
C LEU A 319 -18.57 1.90 -5.82
N ARG A 320 -19.07 1.27 -4.75
CA ARG A 320 -18.33 1.11 -3.49
C ARG A 320 -18.27 -0.35 -3.06
N GLY A 321 -17.55 -0.62 -1.98
CA GLY A 321 -17.33 -1.96 -1.46
C GLY A 321 -18.62 -2.75 -1.26
N THR A 322 -19.70 -2.11 -0.81
CA THR A 322 -21.02 -2.75 -0.63
C THR A 322 -21.71 -3.14 -1.94
N ASP A 323 -21.41 -2.43 -3.04
CA ASP A 323 -21.94 -2.76 -4.36
C ASP A 323 -21.17 -3.94 -4.96
N LEU A 324 -19.83 -3.87 -4.88
CA LEU A 324 -18.94 -4.74 -5.65
C LEU A 324 -18.44 -5.98 -4.91
N ASN A 325 -18.50 -5.99 -3.58
CA ASN A 325 -17.93 -7.04 -2.74
C ASN A 325 -16.48 -7.39 -3.14
N PRO A 326 -15.56 -6.41 -3.15
CA PRO A 326 -14.21 -6.55 -3.71
C PRO A 326 -13.38 -7.65 -3.03
N GLN A 327 -13.67 -8.02 -1.78
CA GLN A 327 -12.96 -9.05 -1.05
C GLN A 327 -12.90 -10.40 -1.79
N TRP A 328 -13.97 -10.79 -2.50
CA TRP A 328 -14.01 -12.04 -3.27
C TRP A 328 -13.09 -12.00 -4.48
N TYR A 329 -13.01 -10.85 -5.13
CA TYR A 329 -12.19 -10.66 -6.33
C TYR A 329 -10.71 -10.48 -5.98
N LEU A 330 -10.43 -9.79 -4.87
CA LEU A 330 -9.08 -9.62 -4.36
C LEU A 330 -8.43 -10.94 -3.95
N ASP A 331 -9.23 -11.91 -3.48
CA ASP A 331 -8.76 -13.28 -3.20
C ASP A 331 -8.26 -13.95 -4.48
N GLY A 332 -9.06 -13.92 -5.55
CA GLY A 332 -8.65 -14.43 -6.86
C GLY A 332 -7.44 -13.69 -7.47
N MET A 333 -7.23 -12.42 -7.11
CA MET A 333 -6.05 -11.64 -7.53
C MET A 333 -4.83 -11.82 -6.61
N GLY A 334 -4.98 -12.45 -5.45
CA GLY A 334 -3.91 -12.77 -4.49
C GLY A 334 -3.47 -11.61 -3.60
N GLN A 335 -4.29 -10.57 -3.40
CA GLN A 335 -3.97 -9.45 -2.51
C GLN A 335 -5.18 -8.97 -1.71
N VAL A 336 -5.47 -9.66 -0.62
CA VAL A 336 -6.62 -9.37 0.24
C VAL A 336 -6.19 -8.58 1.48
N PRO A 337 -6.80 -7.40 1.77
CA PRO A 337 -6.52 -6.68 3.00
C PRO A 337 -6.67 -7.57 4.24
N TYR A 338 -5.80 -7.37 5.22
CA TYR A 338 -5.70 -8.17 6.45
C TYR A 338 -5.34 -9.65 6.29
N ALA A 339 -5.08 -10.16 5.07
CA ALA A 339 -4.69 -11.55 4.84
C ALA A 339 -3.46 -11.64 3.92
N PRO A 340 -2.27 -11.22 4.37
CA PRO A 340 -1.04 -11.43 3.63
C PRO A 340 -0.71 -12.93 3.54
N PRO A 341 -0.08 -13.38 2.44
CA PRO A 341 0.20 -14.81 2.23
C PRO A 341 1.23 -15.38 3.21
N ASN A 342 2.07 -14.53 3.81
CA ASN A 342 3.02 -14.85 4.88
C ASN A 342 3.57 -13.54 5.47
N VAL A 343 4.49 -13.66 6.45
CA VAL A 343 5.10 -12.53 7.16
C VAL A 343 5.89 -11.58 6.24
N ALA A 344 6.38 -12.05 5.10
CA ALA A 344 7.09 -11.21 4.13
C ALA A 344 6.16 -10.33 3.27
N GLY A 345 4.84 -10.46 3.44
CA GLY A 345 3.84 -9.66 2.74
C GLY A 345 3.64 -10.07 1.29
N TRP A 346 3.20 -9.13 0.46
CA TRP A 346 2.91 -9.36 -0.95
C TRP A 346 4.12 -9.08 -1.85
N LYS A 347 4.17 -9.79 -2.98
CA LYS A 347 5.11 -9.47 -4.07
C LYS A 347 4.74 -8.14 -4.72
N THR A 348 5.65 -7.58 -5.52
CA THR A 348 5.51 -6.24 -6.09
C THR A 348 5.57 -6.24 -7.61
N ASN A 349 5.11 -5.12 -8.19
CA ASN A 349 5.23 -4.75 -9.60
C ASN A 349 4.91 -5.89 -10.60
N ALA A 350 5.90 -6.40 -11.33
CA ALA A 350 5.71 -7.38 -12.41
C ALA A 350 5.04 -8.69 -11.98
N TYR A 351 5.05 -9.03 -10.69
CA TYR A 351 4.32 -10.19 -10.16
C TYR A 351 2.83 -10.14 -10.48
N TRP A 352 2.26 -8.93 -10.55
CA TRP A 352 0.85 -8.69 -10.83
C TRP A 352 0.47 -8.91 -12.30
N VAL A 353 1.43 -9.20 -13.18
CA VAL A 353 1.21 -9.44 -14.61
C VAL A 353 1.40 -10.92 -14.93
N ASN A 354 0.31 -11.69 -14.82
CA ASN A 354 0.26 -13.08 -15.26
C ASN A 354 -1.18 -13.46 -15.66
N THR A 355 -1.33 -14.60 -16.34
CA THR A 355 -2.62 -15.06 -16.88
C THR A 355 -3.68 -15.24 -15.80
N SER A 356 -3.33 -15.77 -14.63
CA SER A 356 -4.28 -16.00 -13.54
C SER A 356 -4.81 -14.68 -12.96
N ILE A 357 -3.92 -13.73 -12.67
CA ILE A 357 -4.30 -12.43 -12.08
C ILE A 357 -5.09 -11.60 -13.09
N MET A 358 -4.71 -11.62 -14.37
CA MET A 358 -5.48 -10.93 -15.42
C MET A 358 -6.86 -11.56 -15.63
N GLY A 359 -6.99 -12.88 -15.50
CA GLY A 359 -8.28 -13.56 -15.47
C GLY A 359 -9.17 -13.12 -14.31
N ALA A 360 -8.61 -13.04 -13.09
CA ALA A 360 -9.33 -12.55 -11.92
C ALA A 360 -9.75 -11.06 -12.06
N ARG A 361 -8.91 -10.21 -12.67
CA ARG A 361 -9.27 -8.83 -13.03
C ARG A 361 -10.42 -8.78 -14.03
N ALA A 362 -10.45 -9.68 -15.00
CA ALA A 362 -11.54 -9.76 -15.96
C ALA A 362 -12.87 -10.15 -15.29
N GLU A 363 -12.84 -11.06 -14.31
CA GLU A 363 -14.05 -11.38 -13.53
C GLU A 363 -14.54 -10.20 -12.69
N PHE A 364 -13.63 -9.43 -12.07
CA PHE A 364 -14.00 -8.20 -11.38
C PHE A 364 -14.60 -7.16 -12.34
N ALA A 365 -13.95 -6.90 -13.47
CA ALA A 365 -14.42 -5.98 -14.50
C ALA A 365 -15.80 -6.38 -15.06
N ARG A 366 -16.05 -7.68 -15.22
CA ARG A 366 -17.36 -8.21 -15.62
C ARG A 366 -18.42 -7.98 -14.54
N GLY A 367 -18.08 -8.19 -13.27
CA GLY A 367 -18.94 -7.86 -12.13
C GLY A 367 -19.33 -6.39 -12.11
N VAL A 368 -18.35 -5.49 -12.19
CA VAL A 368 -18.54 -4.04 -12.26
C VAL A 368 -19.46 -3.64 -13.41
N THR A 369 -19.22 -4.19 -14.60
CA THR A 369 -20.05 -3.90 -15.78
C THR A 369 -21.51 -4.36 -15.59
N TRP A 370 -21.75 -5.43 -14.84
CA TRP A 370 -23.11 -5.87 -14.51
C TRP A 370 -23.86 -4.84 -13.65
N HIS A 371 -23.17 -4.19 -12.71
CA HIS A 371 -23.74 -3.09 -11.93
C HIS A 371 -23.97 -1.84 -12.80
N LEU A 372 -22.98 -1.45 -13.61
CA LEU A 372 -23.09 -0.30 -14.52
C LEU A 372 -24.22 -0.46 -15.55
N ARG A 373 -24.47 -1.70 -16.01
CA ARG A 373 -25.57 -2.01 -16.93
C ARG A 373 -26.91 -1.49 -16.40
N ASN A 374 -27.18 -1.70 -15.12
CA ASN A 374 -28.49 -1.48 -14.54
C ASN A 374 -28.87 0.02 -14.54
N ASN A 375 -27.91 0.90 -14.82
CA ASN A 375 -28.07 2.35 -14.98
C ASN A 375 -27.96 2.78 -16.46
N ASN A 376 -28.94 2.40 -17.30
CA ASN A 376 -29.07 2.84 -18.70
C ASN A 376 -27.87 2.50 -19.61
N ALA A 377 -27.39 1.25 -19.60
CA ALA A 377 -26.24 0.77 -20.38
C ALA A 377 -26.10 1.25 -21.84
N ASN A 378 -27.23 1.44 -22.55
CA ASN A 378 -27.18 1.94 -23.93
C ASN A 378 -26.62 3.37 -24.00
N GLU A 379 -26.70 4.18 -22.94
CA GLU A 379 -26.18 5.55 -22.92
C GLU A 379 -24.66 5.63 -23.12
N VAL A 380 -23.92 4.53 -23.00
CA VAL A 380 -22.50 4.49 -23.39
C VAL A 380 -22.36 4.57 -24.91
N SER A 381 -23.13 3.77 -25.66
CA SER A 381 -22.96 3.60 -27.10
C SER A 381 -24.01 4.32 -27.98
N LYS A 382 -25.20 4.56 -27.44
CA LYS A 382 -26.37 5.05 -28.17
C LYS A 382 -26.12 6.44 -28.71
N GLY A 383 -26.39 6.59 -30.01
CA GLY A 383 -26.22 7.86 -30.72
C GLY A 383 -24.77 8.28 -30.97
N ARG A 384 -23.77 7.47 -30.58
CA ARG A 384 -22.35 7.76 -30.76
C ARG A 384 -21.74 6.95 -31.90
N THR A 385 -20.88 7.60 -32.67
CA THR A 385 -19.95 6.96 -33.62
C THR A 385 -18.95 6.06 -32.88
N PRO A 386 -18.28 5.11 -33.55
CA PRO A 386 -17.29 4.25 -32.89
C PRO A 386 -16.21 5.02 -32.13
N ASP A 387 -15.68 6.10 -32.72
CA ASP A 387 -14.65 6.92 -32.08
C ASP A 387 -15.19 7.66 -30.85
N GLU A 388 -16.40 8.23 -30.92
CA GLU A 388 -17.03 8.88 -29.77
C GLU A 388 -17.30 7.91 -28.61
N VAL A 389 -17.65 6.65 -28.88
CA VAL A 389 -17.83 5.65 -27.80
C VAL A 389 -16.49 5.31 -27.15
N ILE A 390 -15.43 5.13 -27.96
CA ILE A 390 -14.09 4.85 -27.43
C ILE A 390 -13.61 6.02 -26.57
N ASP A 391 -13.79 7.25 -27.03
CA ASP A 391 -13.45 8.46 -26.29
C ASP A 391 -14.25 8.57 -24.99
N PHE A 392 -15.55 8.28 -25.03
CA PHE A 392 -16.40 8.29 -23.86
C PHE A 392 -15.94 7.28 -22.79
N VAL A 393 -15.66 6.04 -23.18
CA VAL A 393 -15.22 5.00 -22.24
C VAL A 393 -13.81 5.29 -21.74
N ALA A 394 -12.91 5.78 -22.59
CA ALA A 394 -11.58 6.22 -22.17
C ALA A 394 -11.68 7.35 -21.13
N GLN A 395 -12.55 8.34 -21.37
CA GLN A 395 -12.79 9.44 -20.44
C GLN A 395 -13.36 8.97 -19.11
N MET A 396 -14.32 8.03 -19.13
CA MET A 396 -14.91 7.45 -17.92
C MET A 396 -13.85 6.89 -16.97
N PHE A 397 -12.86 6.18 -17.50
CA PHE A 397 -11.75 5.59 -16.73
C PHE A 397 -10.48 6.45 -16.69
N GLY A 398 -10.54 7.72 -17.14
CA GLY A 398 -9.39 8.63 -17.13
C GLY A 398 -8.20 8.15 -17.96
N LEU A 399 -8.44 7.37 -19.02
CA LEU A 399 -7.41 6.72 -19.81
C LEU A 399 -6.94 7.59 -20.98
N THR A 400 -5.62 7.67 -21.16
CA THR A 400 -5.02 8.16 -22.40
C THR A 400 -4.61 6.95 -23.23
N LEU A 401 -5.47 6.54 -24.17
CA LEU A 401 -5.27 5.31 -24.95
C LEU A 401 -4.09 5.45 -25.93
N SER A 402 -3.24 4.42 -25.96
CA SER A 402 -2.26 4.24 -27.02
C SER A 402 -2.94 3.98 -28.37
N ALA A 403 -2.20 4.21 -29.47
CA ALA A 403 -2.68 3.90 -30.81
C ALA A 403 -3.06 2.42 -30.97
N THR A 404 -2.31 1.52 -30.33
CA THR A 404 -2.58 0.08 -30.31
C THR A 404 -3.90 -0.24 -29.61
N THR A 405 -4.11 0.27 -28.39
CA THR A 405 -5.34 0.03 -27.63
C THR A 405 -6.55 0.63 -28.35
N ARG A 406 -6.44 1.87 -28.87
CA ARG A 406 -7.50 2.50 -29.65
C ARG A 406 -7.87 1.67 -30.87
N THR A 407 -6.89 1.20 -31.64
CA THR A 407 -7.13 0.36 -32.83
C THR A 407 -7.84 -0.95 -32.46
N ALA A 408 -7.46 -1.58 -31.34
CA ALA A 408 -8.12 -2.81 -30.88
C ALA A 408 -9.60 -2.56 -30.53
N LEU A 409 -9.91 -1.47 -29.83
CA LEU A 409 -11.30 -1.09 -29.51
C LEU A 409 -12.10 -0.72 -30.77
N SER A 410 -11.51 0.02 -31.71
CA SER A 410 -12.16 0.37 -32.99
C SER A 410 -12.50 -0.88 -33.81
N ASN A 411 -11.58 -1.86 -33.86
CA ASN A 411 -11.81 -3.13 -34.54
C ASN A 411 -12.95 -3.92 -33.89
N TYR A 412 -13.00 -3.96 -32.55
CA TYR A 412 -14.09 -4.60 -31.82
C TYR A 412 -15.46 -3.99 -32.19
N ILE A 413 -15.60 -2.66 -32.12
CA ILE A 413 -16.85 -1.96 -32.43
C ILE A 413 -17.26 -2.18 -33.88
N ALA A 414 -16.30 -2.10 -34.82
CA ALA A 414 -16.57 -2.30 -36.24
C ALA A 414 -17.16 -3.70 -36.51
N VAL A 415 -16.57 -4.74 -35.91
CA VAL A 415 -17.08 -6.12 -36.01
C VAL A 415 -18.45 -6.25 -35.35
N GLN A 416 -18.63 -5.69 -34.14
CA GLN A 416 -19.90 -5.75 -33.42
C GLN A 416 -21.04 -5.11 -34.23
N ARG A 417 -20.85 -3.89 -34.75
CA ARG A 417 -21.86 -3.16 -35.51
C ARG A 417 -22.12 -3.74 -36.90
N THR A 418 -21.18 -4.51 -37.45
CA THR A 418 -21.38 -5.27 -38.70
C THR A 418 -22.31 -6.47 -38.45
N ASN A 419 -22.14 -7.16 -37.32
CA ASN A 419 -22.94 -8.34 -36.97
C ASN A 419 -24.30 -7.96 -36.35
N GLU A 420 -24.36 -6.84 -35.62
CA GLU A 420 -25.55 -6.31 -34.97
C GLU A 420 -25.75 -4.85 -35.42
N PRO A 421 -26.60 -4.57 -36.43
CA PRO A 421 -26.77 -3.23 -36.99
C PRO A 421 -27.52 -2.25 -36.06
N TRP A 422 -27.81 -2.66 -34.82
CA TRP A 422 -28.36 -1.83 -33.77
C TRP A 422 -27.40 -1.79 -32.57
N VAL A 423 -27.42 -0.71 -31.80
CA VAL A 423 -26.64 -0.63 -30.55
C VAL A 423 -27.31 -1.50 -29.49
N GLY A 424 -26.82 -2.72 -29.37
CA GLY A 424 -27.21 -3.68 -28.35
C GLY A 424 -26.46 -3.46 -27.03
N TRP A 425 -26.97 -4.10 -25.98
CA TRP A 425 -26.38 -4.01 -24.64
C TRP A 425 -24.94 -4.57 -24.55
N TRP A 426 -24.60 -5.53 -25.42
CA TRP A 426 -23.29 -6.18 -25.43
C TRP A 426 -22.16 -5.25 -25.85
N GLU A 427 -22.39 -4.33 -26.79
CA GLU A 427 -21.38 -3.38 -27.24
C GLU A 427 -20.85 -2.57 -26.05
N SER A 428 -21.76 -1.91 -25.32
CA SER A 428 -21.40 -1.08 -24.16
C SER A 428 -20.76 -1.90 -23.04
N THR A 429 -21.29 -3.09 -22.77
CA THR A 429 -20.79 -4.00 -21.72
C THR A 429 -19.35 -4.45 -21.99
N ASN A 430 -19.10 -4.92 -23.21
CA ASN A 430 -17.79 -5.41 -23.58
C ASN A 430 -16.79 -4.25 -23.66
N LEU A 431 -17.20 -3.07 -24.13
CA LEU A 431 -16.31 -1.90 -24.15
C LEU A 431 -15.89 -1.45 -22.76
N LEU A 432 -16.82 -1.37 -21.80
CA LEU A 432 -16.49 -1.07 -20.41
C LEU A 432 -15.51 -2.10 -19.83
N THR A 433 -15.75 -3.39 -20.10
CA THR A 433 -14.87 -4.48 -19.66
C THR A 433 -13.49 -4.38 -20.31
N MET A 434 -13.42 -4.18 -21.63
CA MET A 434 -12.16 -4.05 -22.38
C MET A 434 -11.36 -2.82 -21.95
N ALA A 435 -12.02 -1.71 -21.60
CA ALA A 435 -11.35 -0.53 -21.10
C ALA A 435 -10.75 -0.73 -19.71
N MET A 436 -11.46 -1.43 -18.81
CA MET A 436 -10.90 -1.81 -17.51
C MET A 436 -9.72 -2.78 -17.63
N LEU A 437 -9.67 -3.56 -18.72
CA LEU A 437 -8.58 -4.50 -19.04
C LEU A 437 -7.51 -3.93 -19.98
N ALA A 438 -7.64 -2.66 -20.36
CA ALA A 438 -6.65 -2.00 -21.20
C ALA A 438 -5.31 -1.90 -20.44
N PRO A 439 -4.16 -2.07 -21.11
CA PRO A 439 -2.85 -1.92 -20.48
C PRO A 439 -2.71 -0.62 -19.68
N GLU A 440 -3.28 0.46 -20.19
CA GLU A 440 -3.29 1.79 -19.58
C GLU A 440 -4.00 1.83 -18.21
N MET A 441 -4.99 0.97 -17.96
CA MET A 441 -5.69 0.85 -16.67
C MET A 441 -4.88 0.05 -15.63
N HIS A 442 -3.84 -0.65 -16.07
CA HIS A 442 -3.01 -1.49 -15.21
C HIS A 442 -1.66 -0.86 -14.85
N VAL A 443 -1.39 0.35 -15.33
CA VAL A 443 -0.24 1.15 -14.91
C VAL A 443 -0.72 2.16 -13.87
N ALA A 444 -0.03 2.19 -12.73
CA ALA A 444 -0.33 3.14 -11.65
C ALA A 444 0.11 4.53 -12.10
#